data_AF-A0A8T1Z0A3-F1
#
_entry.id   AF-A0A8T1Z0A3-F1
#
_cell.length_a   1.000
_cell.length_b   1.000
_cell.length_c   1.000
_cell.angle_alpha   90.00
_cell.angle_beta   90.00
_cell.angle_gamma   90.00
#
_symmetry.space_group_name_H-M   'P 1'
#
loop_
_entity.id
_entity.type
_entity.pdbx_description
1 polymer ?
#
loop_
_entity_poly.entity_id
_entity_poly.type
_entity_poly.pdbx_seq_one_letter_code
_entity_poly.pdbx_strand_id
1 'polypeptide(L)' 'EEFTFEFQSTDEIARQKALNYIYLLQGVSSVTFSERSNLLTVKGEGIDKAKIMRKIDKFFQPKKSFFSCFS' A
#
# COMPACT_ATOMS: atom_id res chain seq x y z
N GLU A 1 -1.17 -15.92 1.78
CA GLU A 1 -0.87 -15.08 0.60
C GLU A 1 0.13 -13.98 0.96
N GLU A 2 0.98 -13.60 0.01
CA GLU A 2 1.91 -12.46 0.13
C GLU A 2 1.79 -11.60 -1.12
N PHE A 3 1.90 -10.28 -0.97
CA PHE A 3 2.11 -9.38 -2.09
C PHE A 3 2.94 -8.17 -1.69
N THR A 4 3.64 -7.63 -2.67
CA THR A 4 4.60 -6.55 -2.49
C THR A 4 4.28 -5.44 -3.47
N PHE A 5 4.39 -4.19 -3.04
CA PHE A 5 4.21 -3.03 -3.91
C PHE A 5 5.15 -1.90 -3.52
N GLU A 6 5.43 -1.01 -4.47
CA GLU A 6 6.31 0.12 -4.28
C GLU A 6 5.60 1.27 -3.57
N PHE A 7 6.21 1.78 -2.50
CA PHE A 7 5.74 2.93 -1.76
C PHE A 7 6.59 4.15 -2.13
N GLN A 8 6.08 4.94 -3.06
CA GLN A 8 6.71 6.15 -3.63
C GLN A 8 6.87 7.29 -2.63
N SER A 9 6.22 7.24 -1.46
CA SER A 9 6.34 8.31 -0.48
C SER A 9 7.66 8.21 0.29
N THR A 10 8.43 9.29 0.29
CA THR A 10 9.68 9.43 1.07
C THR A 10 9.42 9.84 2.52
N ASP A 11 8.20 10.25 2.85
CA ASP A 11 7.80 10.68 4.19
C ASP A 11 7.68 9.49 5.16
N GLU A 12 8.54 9.47 6.18
CA GLU A 12 8.53 8.45 7.23
C GLU A 12 7.19 8.39 7.99
N ILE A 13 6.59 9.55 8.26
CA ILE A 13 5.27 9.64 8.91
C ILE A 13 4.19 9.01 8.03
N ALA A 14 4.24 9.24 6.72
CA ALA A 14 3.29 8.65 5.78
C ALA A 14 3.48 7.13 5.68
N ARG A 15 4.74 6.65 5.71
CA ARG A 15 5.08 5.21 5.72
C ARG A 15 4.51 4.51 6.95
N GLN A 16 4.75 5.05 8.15
CA GLN A 16 4.23 4.46 9.38
C GLN A 16 2.71 4.44 9.41
N LYS A 17 2.06 5.53 8.95
CA LYS A 17 0.60 5.55 8.82
C LYS A 17 0.09 4.52 7.82
N ALA A 18 0.76 4.34 6.67
CA ALA A 18 0.39 3.34 5.68
C ALA A 18 0.54 1.92 6.25
N LEU A 19 1.66 1.62 6.90
CA LEU A 19 1.91 0.35 7.56
C LEU A 19 0.80 0.00 8.56
N ASN A 20 0.50 0.94 9.47
CA ASN A 20 -0.53 0.74 10.49
C ASN A 20 -1.93 0.58 9.86
N TYR A 21 -2.23 1.38 8.83
CA TYR A 21 -3.49 1.28 8.11
C TYR A 21 -3.66 -0.09 7.42
N ILE A 22 -2.61 -0.61 6.79
CA ILE A 22 -2.63 -1.91 6.10
C ILE A 22 -2.75 -3.04 7.11
N TYR A 23 -2.07 -2.93 8.25
CA TYR A 23 -2.16 -3.91 9.32
C TYR A 23 -3.58 -4.04 9.88
N LEU A 24 -4.36 -2.95 9.87
CA LEU A 24 -5.78 -2.94 10.27
C LEU A 24 -6.73 -3.52 9.21
N LEU A 25 -6.25 -3.88 8.02
CA LEU A 25 -7.09 -4.45 6.97
C LEU A 25 -7.37 -5.93 7.24
N GLN A 26 -8.60 -6.32 6.96
CA GLN A 26 -9.05 -7.70 7.16
C GLN A 26 -8.24 -8.67 6.30
N GLY A 27 -7.81 -9.76 6.93
CA GLY A 27 -6.97 -10.77 6.30
C GLY A 27 -5.49 -10.48 6.36
N VAL A 28 -5.04 -9.29 6.78
CA VAL A 28 -3.61 -9.00 6.94
C VAL A 28 -3.09 -9.57 8.26
N SER A 29 -2.02 -10.36 8.16
CA SER A 29 -1.36 -10.99 9.31
C SER A 29 -0.01 -10.34 9.62
N SER A 30 0.67 -9.75 8.63
CA SER A 30 1.93 -9.04 8.82
C SER A 30 2.19 -8.05 7.71
N VAL A 31 2.88 -6.97 8.05
CA VAL A 31 3.28 -5.93 7.10
C VAL A 31 4.74 -5.57 7.36
N THR A 32 5.54 -5.48 6.30
CA THR A 32 6.97 -5.18 6.39
C THR A 32 7.32 -4.13 5.34
N PHE A 33 8.12 -3.14 5.72
CA PHE A 33 8.65 -2.15 4.78
C PHE A 33 10.15 -2.34 4.61
N SER A 34 10.59 -2.40 3.35
CA SER A 34 11.99 -2.49 2.97
C SER A 34 12.48 -1.12 2.51
N GLU A 35 13.19 -0.40 3.38
CA GLU A 35 13.71 0.95 3.07
C GLU A 35 14.68 0.96 1.90
N ARG A 36 15.50 -0.10 1.75
CA ARG A 36 16.47 -0.23 0.66
C ARG A 36 15.83 -0.20 -0.73
N SER A 37 14.63 -0.75 -0.86
CA SER A 37 13.92 -0.88 -2.13
C SER A 37 12.64 -0.03 -2.18
N ASN A 38 12.31 0.68 -1.09
CA ASN A 38 11.02 1.34 -0.88
C ASN A 38 9.81 0.42 -1.17
N LEU A 39 9.94 -0.87 -0.84
CA LEU A 39 8.91 -1.88 -1.09
C LEU A 39 8.16 -2.18 0.21
N LEU A 40 6.83 -2.23 0.13
CA LEU A 40 5.96 -2.62 1.23
C LEU A 40 5.39 -4.01 0.93
N THR A 41 5.72 -4.96 1.81
CA THR A 41 5.29 -6.35 1.75
C THR A 41 4.15 -6.57 2.73
N VAL A 42 3.07 -7.18 2.24
CA VAL A 42 1.89 -7.51 3.04
C VAL A 42 1.66 -9.01 2.96
N LYS A 43 1.55 -9.64 4.12
CA LYS A 43 1.27 -11.06 4.28
C LYS A 43 -0.05 -11.27 5.01
N GLY A 44 -0.78 -12.30 4.62
CA GLY A 44 -2.00 -12.72 5.28
C GLY A 44 -2.89 -13.58 4.38
N GLU A 45 -4.14 -13.77 4.77
CA GLU A 45 -5.05 -14.74 4.16
C GLU A 45 -6.40 -14.10 3.87
N GLY A 46 -6.93 -14.28 2.65
CA GLY A 46 -8.16 -13.61 2.23
C GLY A 46 -7.97 -12.12 2.00
N ILE A 47 -6.77 -11.70 1.59
CA ILE A 47 -6.45 -10.29 1.40
C ILE A 47 -6.94 -9.80 0.06
N ASP A 48 -7.77 -8.76 0.09
CA ASP A 48 -8.27 -8.10 -1.10
C ASP A 48 -7.25 -7.09 -1.65
N LYS A 49 -6.25 -7.60 -2.38
CA LYS A 49 -5.09 -6.83 -2.90
C LYS A 49 -5.52 -5.56 -3.64
N ALA A 50 -6.54 -5.64 -4.48
CA ALA A 50 -7.06 -4.51 -5.25
C ALA A 50 -7.62 -3.40 -4.33
N LYS A 51 -8.31 -3.78 -3.26
CA LYS A 51 -8.86 -2.84 -2.27
C LYS A 51 -7.75 -2.17 -1.46
N ILE A 52 -6.70 -2.92 -1.07
CA ILE A 52 -5.53 -2.36 -0.38
C ILE A 52 -4.83 -1.35 -1.29
N MET A 53 -4.53 -1.74 -2.52
CA MET A 53 -3.83 -0.88 -3.48
C MET A 53 -4.61 0.40 -3.78
N ARG A 54 -5.94 0.32 -3.98
CA ARG A 54 -6.81 1.50 -4.15
C ARG A 54 -6.83 2.42 -2.94
N LYS A 55 -6.83 1.87 -1.72
CA LYS A 55 -6.78 2.67 -0.48
C LYS A 55 -5.42 3.36 -0.35
N ILE A 56 -4.33 2.65 -0.59
CA ILE A 56 -2.98 3.22 -0.49
C ILE A 56 -2.78 4.34 -1.51
N ASP A 57 -3.19 4.10 -2.75
CA ASP A 57 -3.19 5.10 -3.82
C ASP A 57 -4.04 6.32 -3.41
N LYS A 58 -5.23 6.11 -2.84
CA LYS A 58 -6.08 7.23 -2.42
C LYS A 58 -5.53 8.05 -1.25
N PHE A 59 -4.90 7.40 -0.26
CA PHE A 59 -4.52 8.06 1.01
C PHE A 59 -3.05 8.47 1.09
N PHE A 60 -2.16 7.73 0.43
CA PHE A 60 -0.70 7.85 0.64
C PHE A 60 0.08 8.13 -0.65
N GLN A 61 -0.48 7.77 -1.80
CA GLN A 61 0.09 8.08 -3.10
C GLN A 61 -1.00 8.66 -3.97
N PRO A 62 -1.57 9.84 -3.61
CA PRO A 62 -2.57 10.48 -4.45
C PRO A 62 -1.94 10.62 -5.83
N LYS A 63 -2.34 9.73 -6.76
CA LYS A 63 -1.81 9.75 -8.10
C LYS A 63 -1.98 11.19 -8.55
N LYS A 64 -0.87 11.84 -8.92
CA LYS A 64 -0.96 12.96 -9.85
C LYS A 64 -1.70 12.40 -11.05
N SER A 65 -3.00 12.69 -11.06
CA SER A 65 -3.95 12.59 -12.14
C SER A 65 -3.41 11.82 -13.36
N PHE A 66 -3.78 10.55 -13.48
CA PHE A 66 -3.98 9.98 -14.80
C PHE A 66 -5.50 9.90 -15.03
N PHE A 67 -6.12 11.08 -15.15
CA PHE A 67 -7.18 11.21 -16.14
C PHE A 67 -6.56 10.82 -17.49
N SER A 68 -6.70 9.55 -17.85
CA SER A 68 -6.96 9.18 -19.24
C SER A 68 -8.01 8.08 -19.23
N CYS A 69 -9.16 8.46 -18.65
CA CYS A 69 -10.44 7.88 -19.03
C CYS A 69 -10.70 8.27 -20.50
N PHE A 70 -11.07 7.28 -21.31
CA PHE A 70 -11.87 7.41 -22.53
C PHE A 70 -11.38 8.37 -23.63
N SER A 71 -10.78 7.83 -24.68
CA SER A 71 -11.41 7.62 -26.01
C SER A 71 -10.37 7.16 -27.04
#